data_AF-A0A376DRF8-F1
#
_entry.id   AF-A0A376DRF8-F1
#
_cell.length_a   1.000
_cell.length_b   1.000
_cell.length_c   1.000
_cell.angle_alpha   90.00
_cell.angle_beta   90.00
_cell.angle_gamma   90.00
#
_symmetry.space_group_name_H-M   'P 1'
#
loop_
_entity.id
_entity.type
_entity.pdbx_description
1 polymer ?
#
loop_
_entity_poly.entity_id
_entity_poly.type
_entity_poly.pdbx_seq_one_letter_code
_entity_poly.pdbx_strand_id
1 'polypeptide(L)'
;MIAITGANGHLGKATIQFLLQKVAPTDIVAIIRNPETVNEFKEKGVTTKQADYNDFNTLKEVFKGIETVLQISTIGVDIETAKQQEKNVVNAIVENNVKHIVYTSIVQARPNTIFQGTETQYHTEELIKETKIPYTFFRNSMYMEAIPELIGNVFQTNEIRYPSGSGKVSFVSRTDIAEAIANVLTENTHQNQTYEITGNKAYTFGELAKLLSAEMKHIDIADTTFREELIGYQMPVDVVDLLVSMANGIKVGEFSYTSDTLEKLLGRKTLRFEQVCKEFISMLFKEIHLSGIKSGKITLAFRRWQKVSVKVGNLLHTSIGLVEIRKIEIVDETDITDKDVLHAGFANKKQLLQSFTHNSIGMIFKISVSYHSADPRIKLREQTELSGKQFADLKKKLERLDNHSKQGHWTEKILLTIKDNPDLHAIGIAKLTGFEKEWLKLNIRKLKNLGLTISHTVGYELSPLGKSFTENLLNEK
;
A
#
# COMPACT_ATOMS: atom_id res chain seq x y z
N MET A 1 29.62 0.91 -10.34
CA MET A 1 28.78 0.62 -9.14
C MET A 1 27.48 1.41 -9.19
N ILE A 2 26.34 0.77 -8.90
CA ILE A 2 24.99 1.35 -9.00
C ILE A 2 24.41 1.54 -7.61
N ALA A 3 24.02 2.77 -7.24
CA ALA A 3 23.28 3.03 -6.01
C ALA A 3 21.79 3.26 -6.27
N ILE A 4 20.93 2.76 -5.39
CA ILE A 4 19.49 2.98 -5.41
C ILE A 4 19.07 3.62 -4.09
N THR A 5 18.54 4.84 -4.16
CA THR A 5 17.91 5.48 -3.00
C THR A 5 16.48 4.98 -2.81
N GLY A 6 15.92 5.10 -1.60
CA GLY A 6 14.59 4.58 -1.30
C GLY A 6 14.47 3.07 -1.56
N ALA A 7 15.58 2.33 -1.47
CA ALA A 7 15.68 0.95 -1.95
C ALA A 7 14.75 -0.04 -1.22
N ASN A 8 14.28 0.29 -0.02
CA ASN A 8 13.31 -0.52 0.72
C ASN A 8 11.84 -0.24 0.35
N GLY A 9 11.57 0.76 -0.50
CA GLY A 9 10.25 1.01 -1.06
C GLY A 9 9.85 -0.03 -2.11
N HIS A 10 8.57 -0.06 -2.49
CA HIS A 10 8.05 -1.05 -3.45
C HIS A 10 8.79 -1.04 -4.79
N LEU A 11 9.02 0.15 -5.36
CA LEU A 11 9.74 0.29 -6.63
C LEU A 11 11.21 -0.11 -6.47
N GLY A 12 11.91 0.41 -5.46
CA GLY A 12 13.32 0.11 -5.22
C GLY A 12 13.61 -1.37 -5.00
N LYS A 13 12.78 -2.06 -4.21
CA LYS A 13 12.88 -3.52 -4.01
C LYS A 13 12.73 -4.28 -5.32
N ALA A 14 11.72 -3.92 -6.12
CA ALA A 14 11.51 -4.56 -7.42
C ALA A 14 12.68 -4.30 -8.38
N THR A 15 13.20 -3.06 -8.44
CA THR A 15 14.34 -2.73 -9.30
C THR A 15 15.57 -3.54 -8.91
N ILE A 16 15.88 -3.66 -7.62
CA ILE A 16 17.00 -4.49 -7.14
C ILE A 16 16.81 -5.95 -7.54
N GLN A 17 15.59 -6.49 -7.49
CA GLN A 17 15.32 -7.88 -7.91
C GLN A 17 15.61 -8.11 -9.39
N PHE A 18 15.36 -7.14 -10.26
CA PHE A 18 15.72 -7.24 -11.68
C PHE A 18 17.21 -6.99 -11.91
N LEU A 19 17.84 -6.05 -11.19
CA LEU A 19 19.29 -5.80 -11.27
C LEU A 19 20.11 -7.02 -10.86
N LEU A 20 19.67 -7.77 -9.84
CA LEU A 20 20.34 -9.00 -9.40
C LEU A 20 20.38 -10.11 -10.46
N GLN A 21 19.59 -9.99 -11.53
CA GLN A 21 19.62 -10.91 -12.68
C GLN A 21 20.59 -10.45 -13.78
N LYS A 22 21.13 -9.22 -13.66
CA LYS A 22 21.91 -8.54 -14.71
C LYS A 22 23.33 -8.20 -14.27
N VAL A 23 23.55 -7.92 -12.98
CA VAL A 23 24.84 -7.52 -12.41
C VAL A 23 25.15 -8.30 -11.14
N ALA A 24 26.42 -8.30 -10.73
CA ALA A 24 26.81 -8.94 -9.47
C ALA A 24 26.17 -8.19 -8.28
N PRO A 25 25.72 -8.90 -7.22
CA PRO A 25 25.14 -8.24 -6.04
C PRO A 25 26.06 -7.20 -5.40
N THR A 26 27.37 -7.40 -5.49
CA THR A 26 28.41 -6.49 -4.98
C THR A 26 28.48 -5.16 -5.72
N ASP A 27 27.95 -5.09 -6.94
CA ASP A 27 27.89 -3.85 -7.73
C ASP A 27 26.67 -2.98 -7.37
N ILE A 28 25.78 -3.48 -6.50
CA ILE A 28 24.53 -2.84 -6.10
C ILE A 28 24.68 -2.28 -4.67
N VAL A 29 24.34 -1.00 -4.50
CA VAL A 29 24.26 -0.33 -3.20
C VAL A 29 22.83 0.12 -2.93
N ALA A 30 22.17 -0.51 -1.97
CA ALA A 30 20.85 -0.13 -1.49
C ALA A 30 20.96 0.93 -0.40
N ILE A 31 20.55 2.17 -0.71
CA ILE A 31 20.52 3.29 0.24
C ILE A 31 19.13 3.37 0.87
N ILE A 32 19.07 3.22 2.20
CA ILE A 32 17.83 3.10 2.98
C ILE A 32 17.93 3.86 4.30
N ARG A 33 16.82 4.42 4.78
CA ARG A 33 16.83 5.20 6.04
C ARG A 33 17.10 4.35 7.28
N ASN A 34 16.55 3.13 7.30
CA ASN A 34 16.63 2.20 8.43
C ASN A 34 17.10 0.81 7.96
N PRO A 35 18.41 0.53 7.91
CA PRO A 35 18.93 -0.69 7.32
C PRO A 35 18.52 -2.00 7.99
N GLU A 36 18.20 -1.96 9.28
CA GLU A 36 17.72 -3.12 10.04
C GLU A 36 16.38 -3.67 9.52
N THR A 37 15.66 -2.88 8.73
CA THR A 37 14.35 -3.29 8.18
C THR A 37 14.44 -4.21 6.96
N VAL A 38 15.64 -4.51 6.43
CA VAL A 38 15.78 -5.25 5.17
C VAL A 38 16.94 -6.27 5.19
N ASN A 39 16.75 -7.37 5.90
CA ASN A 39 17.72 -8.49 5.91
C ASN A 39 17.87 -9.18 4.54
N GLU A 40 16.81 -9.18 3.73
CA GLU A 40 16.79 -9.86 2.42
C GLU A 40 17.85 -9.36 1.43
N PHE A 41 18.29 -8.09 1.54
CA PHE A 41 19.33 -7.55 0.68
C PHE A 41 20.71 -8.08 1.06
N LYS A 42 21.00 -8.14 2.36
CA LYS A 42 22.26 -8.69 2.88
C LYS A 42 22.39 -10.17 2.56
N GLU A 43 21.30 -10.93 2.71
CA GLU A 43 21.24 -12.36 2.36
C GLU A 43 21.55 -12.62 0.87
N LYS A 44 21.24 -11.65 0.00
CA LYS A 44 21.52 -11.71 -1.44
C LYS A 44 22.88 -11.12 -1.83
N GLY A 45 23.69 -10.67 -0.87
CA GLY A 45 25.00 -10.07 -1.12
C GLY A 45 24.97 -8.61 -1.58
N VAL A 46 23.82 -7.92 -1.47
CA VAL A 46 23.69 -6.49 -1.81
C VAL A 46 24.23 -5.64 -0.66
N THR A 47 25.05 -4.64 -0.98
CA THR A 47 25.56 -3.69 0.01
C THR A 47 24.44 -2.76 0.45
N THR A 48 24.17 -2.66 1.76
CA THR A 48 23.18 -1.72 2.31
C THR A 48 23.88 -0.56 3.01
N LYS A 49 23.54 0.69 2.66
CA LYS A 49 24.04 1.89 3.33
C LYS A 49 22.89 2.72 3.92
N GLN A 50 23.15 3.40 5.03
CA GLN A 50 22.17 4.28 5.68
C GLN A 50 22.32 5.72 5.21
N ALA A 51 21.24 6.34 4.76
CA ALA A 51 21.17 7.78 4.57
C ALA A 51 19.74 8.31 4.70
N ASP A 52 19.61 9.57 5.09
CA ASP A 52 18.35 10.32 5.11
C ASP A 52 18.45 11.50 4.14
N TYR A 53 17.38 11.75 3.38
CA TYR A 53 17.33 12.88 2.46
C TYR A 53 17.40 14.23 3.19
N ASN A 54 17.04 14.26 4.48
CA ASN A 54 17.18 15.44 5.32
C ASN A 54 18.60 15.65 5.86
N ASP A 55 19.48 14.65 5.75
CA ASP A 55 20.85 14.70 6.27
C ASP A 55 21.87 14.60 5.12
N PHE A 56 22.30 15.78 4.67
CA PHE A 56 23.27 15.93 3.58
C PHE A 56 24.59 15.18 3.82
N ASN A 57 25.08 15.12 5.08
CA ASN A 57 26.33 14.45 5.38
C ASN A 57 26.21 12.95 5.19
N THR A 58 25.09 12.34 5.58
CA THR A 58 24.85 10.91 5.33
C THR A 58 24.80 10.61 3.83
N LEU A 59 24.17 11.47 3.04
CA LEU A 59 24.10 11.33 1.58
C LEU A 59 25.49 11.41 0.93
N LYS A 60 26.31 12.37 1.35
CA LYS A 60 27.68 12.53 0.85
C LYS A 60 28.53 11.28 1.09
N GLU A 61 28.42 10.67 2.26
CA GLU A 61 29.18 9.46 2.60
C GLU A 61 28.75 8.24 1.78
N VAL A 62 27.45 8.06 1.54
CA VAL A 62 26.97 6.87 0.84
C VAL A 62 27.28 6.87 -0.65
N PHE A 63 27.43 8.04 -1.28
CA PHE A 63 27.73 8.17 -2.71
C PHE A 63 29.22 8.08 -3.07
N LYS A 64 30.13 7.95 -2.10
CA LYS A 64 31.56 7.69 -2.39
C LYS A 64 31.75 6.42 -3.21
N GLY A 65 32.42 6.55 -4.36
CA GLY A 65 32.72 5.45 -5.28
C GLY A 65 31.52 4.97 -6.11
N ILE A 66 30.39 5.67 -6.06
CA ILE A 66 29.22 5.37 -6.90
C ILE A 66 29.39 6.01 -8.28
N GLU A 67 29.05 5.27 -9.33
CA GLU A 67 29.15 5.74 -10.71
C GLU A 67 27.79 6.12 -11.29
N THR A 68 26.76 5.34 -10.98
CA THR A 68 25.39 5.57 -11.44
C THR A 68 24.45 5.55 -10.25
N VAL A 69 23.53 6.51 -10.18
CA VAL A 69 22.53 6.60 -9.12
C VAL A 69 21.14 6.51 -9.71
N LEU A 70 20.32 5.59 -9.20
CA LEU A 70 18.87 5.70 -9.26
C LEU A 70 18.39 6.51 -8.05
N GLN A 71 18.00 7.75 -8.31
CA GLN A 71 17.30 8.59 -7.34
C GLN A 71 15.81 8.30 -7.44
N ILE A 72 15.29 7.48 -6.52
CA ILE A 72 13.85 7.36 -6.32
C ILE A 72 13.37 8.61 -5.59
N SER A 73 12.38 9.27 -6.18
CA SER A 73 11.85 10.55 -5.68
C SER A 73 11.36 10.43 -4.23
N THR A 74 11.37 11.56 -3.53
CA THR A 74 10.89 11.62 -2.15
C THR A 74 9.39 11.34 -2.04
N ILE A 75 8.98 10.96 -0.83
CA ILE A 75 7.57 10.87 -0.39
C ILE A 75 7.16 12.09 0.45
N GLY A 76 8.01 13.13 0.52
CA GLY A 76 7.70 14.39 1.18
C GLY A 76 6.43 14.99 0.58
N VAL A 77 5.47 15.32 1.44
CA VAL A 77 4.16 15.87 1.03
C VAL A 77 4.10 17.39 1.13
N ASP A 78 4.97 17.98 1.96
CA ASP A 78 5.24 19.41 1.97
C ASP A 78 6.22 19.76 0.85
N ILE A 79 5.85 20.72 -0.01
CA ILE A 79 6.59 21.07 -1.23
C ILE A 79 8.00 21.55 -0.90
N GLU A 80 8.17 22.40 0.12
CA GLU A 80 9.47 22.96 0.47
C GLU A 80 10.41 21.89 1.02
N THR A 81 9.91 21.05 1.93
CA THR A 81 10.64 19.89 2.44
C THR A 81 11.01 18.93 1.31
N ALA A 82 10.08 18.66 0.39
CA ALA A 82 10.31 17.76 -0.73
C ALA A 82 11.39 18.30 -1.68
N LYS A 83 11.29 19.58 -2.08
CA LYS A 83 12.31 20.25 -2.90
C LYS A 83 13.68 20.25 -2.22
N GLN A 84 13.74 20.51 -0.91
CA GLN A 84 14.99 20.49 -0.16
C GLN A 84 15.62 19.09 -0.10
N GLN A 85 14.80 18.06 0.12
CA GLN A 85 15.24 16.66 0.14
C GLN A 85 15.81 16.23 -1.21
N GLU A 86 15.12 16.50 -2.31
CA GLU A 86 15.59 16.17 -3.66
C GLU A 86 16.90 16.93 -3.97
N LYS A 87 16.98 18.21 -3.60
CA LYS A 87 18.19 19.02 -3.74
C LYS A 87 19.39 18.47 -2.97
N ASN A 88 19.18 18.01 -1.73
CA ASN A 88 20.25 17.41 -0.95
C ASN A 88 20.85 16.17 -1.65
N VAL A 89 20.00 15.32 -2.22
CA VAL A 89 20.44 14.13 -2.95
C VAL A 89 21.24 14.53 -4.18
N VAL A 90 20.72 15.44 -5.02
CA VAL A 90 21.42 15.91 -6.23
C VAL A 90 22.76 16.56 -5.89
N ASN A 91 22.83 17.40 -4.86
CA ASN A 91 24.09 18.02 -4.44
C ASN A 91 25.12 16.98 -3.97
N ALA A 92 24.68 15.94 -3.25
CA ALA A 92 25.58 14.89 -2.75
C ALA A 92 26.10 14.00 -3.91
N ILE A 93 25.29 13.79 -4.94
CA ILE A 93 25.66 13.15 -6.20
C ILE A 93 26.75 13.96 -6.91
N VAL A 94 26.57 15.28 -7.02
CA VAL A 94 27.54 16.21 -7.64
C VAL A 94 28.88 16.16 -6.88
N GLU A 95 28.87 16.28 -5.55
CA GLU A 95 30.11 16.27 -4.76
C GLU A 95 30.92 14.96 -4.87
N ASN A 96 30.26 13.85 -5.22
CA ASN A 96 30.90 12.55 -5.36
C ASN A 96 31.24 12.18 -6.81
N ASN A 97 31.10 13.10 -7.77
CA ASN A 97 31.43 12.91 -9.19
C ASN A 97 30.74 11.69 -9.82
N VAL A 98 29.48 11.47 -9.44
CA VAL A 98 28.63 10.46 -10.08
C VAL A 98 28.51 10.77 -11.58
N LYS A 99 28.56 9.74 -12.41
CA LYS A 99 28.65 9.85 -13.87
C LYS A 99 27.29 9.80 -14.56
N HIS A 100 26.26 9.24 -13.92
CA HIS A 100 24.92 9.13 -14.49
C HIS A 100 23.83 9.15 -13.41
N ILE A 101 22.77 9.93 -13.64
CA ILE A 101 21.62 10.05 -12.74
C ILE A 101 20.38 9.50 -13.44
N VAL A 102 19.79 8.43 -12.93
CA VAL A 102 18.45 7.99 -13.29
C VAL A 102 17.48 8.50 -12.22
N TYR A 103 16.46 9.27 -12.60
CA TYR A 103 15.52 9.87 -11.66
C TYR A 103 14.08 9.47 -11.97
N THR A 104 13.34 9.05 -10.94
CA THR A 104 11.90 8.77 -11.08
C THR A 104 11.11 10.07 -10.92
N SER A 105 10.70 10.64 -12.04
CA SER A 105 9.86 11.82 -12.13
C SER A 105 8.38 11.41 -12.32
N ILE A 106 7.57 12.34 -12.80
CA ILE A 106 6.14 12.18 -13.04
C ILE A 106 5.79 12.53 -14.49
N VAL A 107 4.78 11.84 -15.03
CA VAL A 107 4.28 12.02 -16.39
C VAL A 107 4.05 13.50 -16.72
N GLN A 108 4.55 13.94 -17.87
CA GLN A 108 4.39 15.31 -18.37
C GLN A 108 4.81 16.42 -17.38
N ALA A 109 5.85 16.19 -16.57
CA ALA A 109 6.43 17.18 -15.66
C ALA A 109 6.76 18.51 -16.38
N ARG A 110 6.15 19.60 -15.92
CA ARG A 110 6.19 20.95 -16.51
C ARG A 110 5.80 22.00 -15.46
N PRO A 111 6.09 23.30 -15.67
CA PRO A 111 5.65 24.34 -14.74
C PRO A 111 4.14 24.59 -14.81
N ASN A 112 3.59 25.29 -13.81
CA ASN A 112 2.18 25.72 -13.74
C ASN A 112 1.15 24.57 -13.76
N THR A 113 1.46 23.46 -13.09
CA THR A 113 0.57 22.31 -12.92
C THR A 113 -0.28 22.42 -11.66
N ILE A 114 -1.43 21.75 -11.66
CA ILE A 114 -2.36 21.71 -10.54
C ILE A 114 -1.89 20.73 -9.47
N PHE A 115 -1.38 19.56 -9.86
CA PHE A 115 -0.86 18.62 -8.89
C PHE A 115 0.47 19.11 -8.30
N GLN A 116 0.51 19.29 -6.98
CA GLN A 116 1.69 19.76 -6.25
C GLN A 116 2.91 18.84 -6.43
N GLY A 117 2.67 17.53 -6.58
CA GLY A 117 3.73 16.57 -6.89
C GLY A 117 4.34 16.78 -8.28
N THR A 118 3.64 17.39 -9.24
CA THR A 118 4.26 17.68 -10.54
C THR A 118 5.26 18.82 -10.47
N GLU A 119 4.99 19.82 -9.63
CA GLU A 119 5.86 20.96 -9.42
C GLU A 119 7.22 20.53 -8.84
N THR A 120 7.22 19.75 -7.77
CA THR A 120 8.47 19.28 -7.12
C THR A 120 9.35 18.49 -8.08
N GLN A 121 8.75 17.65 -8.91
CA GLN A 121 9.44 16.75 -9.83
C GLN A 121 10.02 17.54 -11.01
N TYR A 122 9.25 18.51 -11.54
CA TYR A 122 9.75 19.45 -12.55
C TYR A 122 10.96 20.23 -12.06
N HIS A 123 10.91 20.81 -10.85
CA HIS A 123 12.06 21.51 -10.27
C HIS A 123 13.28 20.61 -10.09
N THR A 124 13.07 19.35 -9.70
CA THR A 124 14.16 18.38 -9.55
C THR A 124 14.77 18.01 -10.90
N GLU A 125 13.97 17.85 -11.96
CA GLU A 125 14.49 17.66 -13.32
C GLU A 125 15.35 18.83 -13.78
N GLU A 126 14.91 20.07 -13.58
CA GLU A 126 15.69 21.26 -13.93
C GLU A 126 17.00 21.32 -13.14
N LEU A 127 16.96 21.07 -11.83
CA LEU A 127 18.15 21.00 -10.98
C LEU A 127 19.14 19.94 -11.48
N ILE A 128 18.66 18.75 -11.86
CA ILE A 128 19.51 17.69 -12.41
C ILE A 128 20.14 18.14 -13.73
N LYS A 129 19.38 18.76 -14.64
CA LYS A 129 19.91 19.27 -15.91
C LYS A 129 21.02 20.31 -15.70
N GLU A 130 20.86 21.19 -14.71
CA GLU A 130 21.85 22.22 -14.37
C GLU A 130 23.21 21.63 -13.94
N THR A 131 23.23 20.42 -13.36
CA THR A 131 24.47 19.74 -12.96
C THR A 131 25.37 19.36 -14.13
N LYS A 132 24.80 19.25 -15.35
CA LYS A 132 25.45 18.71 -16.57
C LYS A 132 25.94 17.26 -16.44
N ILE A 133 25.63 16.56 -15.35
CA ILE A 133 25.83 15.11 -15.25
C ILE A 133 24.82 14.46 -16.21
N PRO A 134 25.25 13.50 -17.06
CA PRO A 134 24.33 12.72 -17.87
C PRO A 134 23.16 12.19 -17.05
N TYR A 135 21.93 12.29 -17.57
CA TYR A 135 20.74 11.88 -16.83
C TYR A 135 19.80 10.99 -17.65
N THR A 136 18.87 10.32 -16.98
CA THR A 136 17.70 9.70 -17.61
C THR A 136 16.49 9.91 -16.71
N PHE A 137 15.43 10.53 -17.23
CA PHE A 137 14.19 10.72 -16.49
C PHE A 137 13.16 9.64 -16.81
N PHE A 138 12.65 9.01 -15.76
CA PHE A 138 11.49 8.13 -15.81
C PHE A 138 10.27 8.90 -15.30
N ARG A 139 9.55 9.54 -16.21
CA ARG A 139 8.33 10.30 -15.90
C ARG A 139 7.16 9.33 -15.74
N ASN A 140 7.00 8.82 -14.54
CA ASN A 140 6.02 7.77 -14.23
C ASN A 140 4.60 8.33 -14.15
N SER A 141 3.66 7.66 -14.80
CA SER A 141 2.24 7.84 -14.55
C SER A 141 1.82 7.10 -13.27
N MET A 142 0.53 7.15 -12.95
CA MET A 142 -0.01 6.61 -11.71
C MET A 142 0.14 5.09 -11.63
N TYR A 143 0.59 4.60 -10.48
CA TYR A 143 0.80 3.18 -10.27
C TYR A 143 -0.51 2.38 -10.18
N MET A 144 -0.58 1.22 -10.83
CA MET A 144 -1.73 0.30 -10.72
C MET A 144 -1.96 -0.14 -9.27
N GLU A 145 -0.90 -0.22 -8.49
CA GLU A 145 -0.95 -0.64 -7.09
C GLU A 145 -1.49 0.47 -6.17
N ALA A 146 -1.87 1.65 -6.69
CA ALA A 146 -2.62 2.68 -5.96
C ALA A 146 -4.15 2.54 -6.13
N ILE A 147 -4.62 1.63 -7.01
CA ILE A 147 -6.05 1.38 -7.22
C ILE A 147 -6.80 1.11 -5.91
N PRO A 148 -6.32 0.25 -4.98
CA PRO A 148 -7.08 -0.07 -3.77
C PRO A 148 -7.41 1.17 -2.94
N GLU A 149 -6.47 2.11 -2.83
CA GLU A 149 -6.65 3.38 -2.13
C GLU A 149 -7.62 4.31 -2.87
N LEU A 150 -7.58 4.33 -4.20
CA LEU A 150 -8.41 5.21 -5.05
C LEU A 150 -9.87 4.75 -5.14
N ILE A 151 -10.14 3.45 -5.08
CA ILE A 151 -11.49 2.89 -5.19
C ILE A 151 -12.21 2.74 -3.84
N GLY A 152 -11.47 2.88 -2.73
CA GLY A 152 -12.01 2.78 -1.38
C GLY A 152 -12.82 1.49 -1.15
N ASN A 153 -13.99 1.64 -0.54
CA ASN A 153 -14.90 0.53 -0.19
C ASN A 153 -15.88 0.16 -1.33
N VAL A 154 -15.46 0.28 -2.60
CA VAL A 154 -16.34 0.03 -3.76
C VAL A 154 -16.99 -1.36 -3.74
N PHE A 155 -16.35 -2.38 -3.18
CA PHE A 155 -16.93 -3.73 -3.10
C PHE A 155 -18.08 -3.84 -2.10
N GLN A 156 -18.18 -2.91 -1.15
CA GLN A 156 -19.29 -2.82 -0.22
C GLN A 156 -20.39 -1.87 -0.71
N THR A 157 -20.01 -0.81 -1.43
CA THR A 157 -20.93 0.27 -1.81
C THR A 157 -21.42 0.19 -3.26
N ASN A 158 -20.75 -0.57 -4.12
CA ASN A 158 -20.84 -0.49 -5.59
C ASN A 158 -20.49 0.90 -6.17
N GLU A 159 -19.87 1.77 -5.38
CA GLU A 159 -19.61 3.16 -5.74
C GLU A 159 -18.14 3.51 -5.50
N ILE A 160 -17.44 3.89 -6.57
CA ILE A 160 -16.17 4.60 -6.46
C ILE A 160 -16.48 6.07 -6.26
N ARG A 161 -16.22 6.60 -5.07
CA ARG A 161 -16.46 8.01 -4.73
C ARG A 161 -15.13 8.76 -4.81
N TYR A 162 -14.91 9.49 -5.90
CA TYR A 162 -13.64 10.18 -6.14
C TYR A 162 -13.85 11.42 -7.01
N PRO A 163 -13.29 12.59 -6.68
CA PRO A 163 -13.55 13.82 -7.43
C PRO A 163 -12.62 13.90 -8.65
N SER A 164 -12.83 13.06 -9.65
CA SER A 164 -12.03 13.07 -10.89
C SER A 164 -12.72 13.71 -12.08
N GLY A 165 -14.01 14.06 -11.97
CA GLY A 165 -14.83 14.41 -13.12
C GLY A 165 -14.72 13.35 -14.22
N SER A 166 -14.58 13.82 -15.47
CA SER A 166 -14.28 12.97 -16.64
C SER A 166 -12.78 12.78 -16.90
N GLY A 167 -11.93 13.14 -15.92
CA GLY A 167 -10.48 13.00 -15.99
C GLY A 167 -10.05 11.55 -16.20
N LYS A 168 -8.93 11.37 -16.90
CA LYS A 168 -8.38 10.04 -17.24
C LYS A 168 -6.99 9.85 -16.65
N VAL A 169 -6.69 8.60 -16.31
CA VAL A 169 -5.40 8.19 -15.73
C VAL A 169 -4.82 7.02 -16.51
N SER A 170 -3.56 7.12 -16.95
CA SER A 170 -2.81 6.06 -17.62
C SER A 170 -2.07 5.16 -16.64
N PHE A 171 -2.80 4.31 -15.92
CA PHE A 171 -2.23 3.45 -14.89
C PHE A 171 -1.13 2.50 -15.41
N VAL A 172 -0.04 2.37 -14.66
CA VAL A 172 1.16 1.62 -15.04
C VAL A 172 1.68 0.75 -13.89
N SER A 173 2.16 -0.46 -14.17
CA SER A 173 2.64 -1.40 -13.13
C SER A 173 3.99 -0.97 -12.58
N ARG A 174 4.16 -0.92 -11.25
CA ARG A 174 5.47 -0.68 -10.63
C ARG A 174 6.51 -1.74 -11.02
N THR A 175 6.08 -2.98 -11.22
CA THR A 175 6.99 -4.08 -11.62
C THR A 175 7.54 -3.87 -13.02
N ASP A 176 6.71 -3.46 -13.98
CA ASP A 176 7.18 -3.15 -15.34
C ASP A 176 8.13 -1.94 -15.33
N ILE A 177 7.83 -0.91 -14.54
CA ILE A 177 8.73 0.25 -14.37
C ILE A 177 10.07 -0.20 -13.79
N ALA A 178 10.06 -1.05 -12.77
CA ALA A 178 11.26 -1.56 -12.13
C ALA A 178 12.18 -2.32 -13.10
N GLU A 179 11.61 -3.16 -13.96
CA GLU A 179 12.36 -3.89 -14.99
C GLU A 179 12.96 -2.93 -16.02
N ALA A 180 12.19 -1.94 -16.49
CA ALA A 180 12.69 -0.94 -17.44
C ALA A 180 13.81 -0.08 -16.83
N ILE A 181 13.68 0.33 -15.56
CA ILE A 181 14.75 1.02 -14.83
C ILE A 181 16.00 0.14 -14.73
N ALA A 182 15.85 -1.15 -14.41
CA ALA A 182 16.97 -2.08 -14.34
C ALA A 182 17.67 -2.26 -15.70
N ASN A 183 16.93 -2.29 -16.82
CA ASN A 183 17.53 -2.29 -18.16
C ASN A 183 18.37 -1.02 -18.38
N VAL A 184 17.78 0.16 -18.15
CA VAL A 184 18.44 1.45 -18.34
C VAL A 184 19.70 1.61 -17.47
N LEU A 185 19.65 1.16 -16.21
CA LEU A 185 20.80 1.24 -15.31
C LEU A 185 21.99 0.37 -15.74
N THR A 186 21.77 -0.59 -16.64
CA THR A 186 22.80 -1.51 -17.16
C THR A 186 23.22 -1.21 -18.59
N GLU A 187 22.66 -0.17 -19.22
CA GLU A 187 22.87 0.18 -20.62
C GLU A 187 23.35 1.63 -20.76
N ASN A 188 24.43 1.88 -21.51
CA ASN A 188 25.02 3.22 -21.66
C ASN A 188 24.31 4.12 -22.68
N THR A 189 23.25 3.64 -23.33
CA THR A 189 22.58 4.28 -24.48
C THR A 189 21.47 5.27 -24.09
N HIS A 190 21.17 5.44 -22.80
CA HIS A 190 20.00 6.19 -22.33
C HIS A 190 20.31 7.58 -21.77
N GLN A 191 21.52 8.07 -21.97
CA GLN A 191 21.94 9.38 -21.46
C GLN A 191 21.18 10.53 -22.12
N ASN A 192 20.84 11.52 -21.30
CA ASN A 192 20.07 12.72 -21.62
C ASN A 192 18.70 12.41 -22.26
N GLN A 193 18.08 11.30 -21.86
CA GLN A 193 16.75 10.90 -22.32
C GLN A 193 15.69 11.19 -21.28
N THR A 194 14.49 11.51 -21.74
CA THR A 194 13.28 11.65 -20.92
C THR A 194 12.25 10.67 -21.44
N TYR A 195 11.82 9.74 -20.59
CA TYR A 195 10.87 8.71 -20.92
C TYR A 195 9.55 8.96 -20.20
N GLU A 196 8.47 9.07 -20.98
CA GLU A 196 7.10 9.12 -20.46
C GLU A 196 6.62 7.68 -20.22
N ILE A 197 6.53 7.29 -18.95
CA ILE A 197 6.30 5.91 -18.53
C ILE A 197 4.84 5.76 -18.12
N THR A 198 4.03 5.24 -19.03
CA THR A 198 2.56 5.25 -18.93
C THR A 198 1.97 3.87 -19.21
N GLY A 199 0.72 3.67 -18.81
CA GLY A 199 -0.09 2.58 -19.35
C GLY A 199 -0.40 2.79 -20.84
N ASN A 200 -0.69 1.70 -21.55
CA ASN A 200 -1.06 1.73 -22.97
C ASN A 200 -2.39 2.44 -23.26
N LYS A 201 -3.21 2.66 -22.23
CA LYS A 201 -4.50 3.33 -22.30
C LYS A 201 -4.75 4.11 -21.00
N ALA A 202 -5.44 5.24 -21.11
CA ALA A 202 -5.93 5.99 -19.97
C ALA A 202 -7.42 5.72 -19.72
N TYR A 203 -7.81 5.66 -18.46
CA TYR A 203 -9.16 5.32 -18.02
C TYR A 203 -9.75 6.42 -17.15
N THR A 204 -11.03 6.70 -17.37
CA THR A 204 -11.86 7.40 -16.38
C THR A 204 -12.14 6.51 -15.18
N PHE A 205 -12.51 7.09 -14.05
CA PHE A 205 -12.98 6.33 -12.88
C PHE A 205 -14.29 5.57 -13.17
N GLY A 206 -15.13 6.10 -14.08
CA GLY A 206 -16.31 5.39 -14.57
C GLY A 206 -15.94 4.12 -15.36
N GLU A 207 -14.95 4.17 -16.24
CA GLU A 207 -14.45 2.99 -16.94
C GLU A 207 -13.79 2.01 -15.98
N LEU A 208 -13.01 2.48 -15.00
CA LEU A 208 -12.46 1.64 -13.93
C LEU A 208 -13.56 0.92 -13.16
N ALA A 209 -14.63 1.61 -12.76
CA ALA A 209 -15.78 0.97 -12.12
C ALA A 209 -16.36 -0.16 -12.98
N LYS A 210 -16.53 0.06 -14.28
CA LYS A 210 -17.05 -0.95 -15.22
C LYS A 210 -16.08 -2.11 -15.46
N LEU A 211 -14.77 -1.89 -15.37
CA LEU A 211 -13.78 -2.97 -15.41
C LEU A 211 -13.85 -3.86 -14.16
N LEU A 212 -14.24 -3.30 -13.01
CA LEU A 212 -14.42 -4.05 -11.77
C LEU A 212 -15.75 -4.81 -11.72
N SER A 213 -16.86 -4.19 -12.13
CA SER A 213 -18.17 -4.83 -12.26
C SER A 213 -19.12 -4.00 -13.12
N ALA A 214 -20.04 -4.65 -13.85
CA ALA A 214 -21.07 -3.96 -14.63
C ALA A 214 -22.01 -3.10 -13.75
N GLU A 215 -22.22 -3.50 -12.49
CA GLU A 215 -23.09 -2.81 -11.53
C GLU A 215 -22.41 -1.62 -10.85
N MET A 216 -21.07 -1.62 -10.78
CA MET A 216 -20.32 -0.55 -10.13
C MET A 216 -20.37 0.74 -10.95
N LYS A 217 -20.35 1.88 -10.26
CA LYS A 217 -20.34 3.21 -10.87
C LYS A 217 -19.36 4.14 -10.15
N HIS A 218 -18.94 5.17 -10.88
CA HIS A 218 -18.20 6.29 -10.31
C HIS A 218 -19.19 7.38 -9.91
N ILE A 219 -19.04 7.86 -8.68
CA ILE A 219 -19.74 9.03 -8.15
C ILE A 219 -18.69 10.14 -8.05
N ASP A 220 -18.83 11.14 -8.91
CA ASP A 220 -18.01 12.35 -8.86
C ASP A 220 -18.49 13.23 -7.71
N ILE A 221 -17.78 13.13 -6.58
CA ILE A 221 -18.06 13.93 -5.39
C ILE A 221 -17.43 15.32 -5.52
N ALA A 222 -17.91 16.30 -4.74
CA ALA A 222 -17.28 17.61 -4.69
C ALA A 222 -15.90 17.55 -4.00
N ASP A 223 -15.00 18.46 -4.38
CA ASP A 223 -13.66 18.55 -3.77
C ASP A 223 -13.72 18.86 -2.29
N THR A 224 -14.67 19.69 -1.87
CA THR A 224 -14.93 20.00 -0.47
C THR A 224 -15.31 18.75 0.30
N THR A 225 -16.22 17.94 -0.23
CA THR A 225 -16.62 16.66 0.38
C THR A 225 -15.45 15.68 0.45
N PHE A 226 -14.66 15.54 -0.62
CA PHE A 226 -13.48 14.68 -0.60
C PHE A 226 -12.46 15.16 0.44
N ARG A 227 -12.21 16.46 0.51
CA ARG A 227 -11.33 17.06 1.53
C ARG A 227 -11.83 16.78 2.93
N GLU A 228 -13.12 17.00 3.20
CA GLU A 228 -13.77 16.73 4.48
C GLU A 228 -13.65 15.25 4.87
N GLU A 229 -13.83 14.33 3.93
CA GLU A 229 -13.65 12.89 4.16
C GLU A 229 -12.20 12.53 4.50
N LEU A 230 -11.23 13.08 3.77
CA LEU A 230 -9.79 12.88 4.06
C LEU A 230 -9.37 13.48 5.41
N ILE A 231 -9.90 14.65 5.77
CA ILE A 231 -9.74 15.25 7.11
C ILE A 231 -10.40 14.35 8.16
N GLY A 232 -11.58 13.78 7.86
CA GLY A 232 -12.25 12.80 8.71
C GLY A 232 -11.37 11.58 9.00
N TYR A 233 -10.63 11.10 8.00
CA TYR A 233 -9.62 10.03 8.16
C TYR A 233 -8.36 10.48 8.91
N GLN A 234 -8.29 11.77 9.28
CA GLN A 234 -7.16 12.53 9.85
C GLN A 234 -5.83 12.20 9.22
N MET A 235 -5.84 12.27 7.90
CA MET A 235 -4.60 12.51 7.18
C MET A 235 -4.06 13.89 7.59
N PRO A 236 -2.74 14.05 7.74
CA PRO A 236 -2.14 15.37 7.93
C PRO A 236 -2.60 16.35 6.83
N VAL A 237 -2.78 17.62 7.17
CA VAL A 237 -3.37 18.62 6.25
C VAL A 237 -2.62 18.66 4.92
N ASP A 238 -1.28 18.63 4.96
CA ASP A 238 -0.44 18.64 3.75
C ASP A 238 -0.66 17.39 2.88
N VAL A 239 -0.91 16.23 3.49
CA VAL A 239 -1.30 15.01 2.75
C VAL A 239 -2.66 15.18 2.10
N VAL A 240 -3.62 15.80 2.80
CA VAL A 240 -4.95 16.07 2.23
C VAL A 240 -4.84 17.01 1.04
N ASP A 241 -4.09 18.10 1.19
CA ASP A 241 -3.92 19.09 0.11
C ASP A 241 -3.21 18.49 -1.10
N LEU A 242 -2.21 17.62 -0.89
CA LEU A 242 -1.58 16.84 -1.95
C LEU A 242 -2.60 15.94 -2.67
N LEU A 243 -3.43 15.18 -1.95
CA LEU A 243 -4.42 14.28 -2.55
C LEU A 243 -5.55 15.02 -3.27
N VAL A 244 -6.00 16.15 -2.73
CA VAL A 244 -7.00 17.03 -3.38
C VAL A 244 -6.41 17.64 -4.66
N SER A 245 -5.17 18.13 -4.60
CA SER A 245 -4.48 18.66 -5.80
C SER A 245 -4.26 17.57 -6.86
N MET A 246 -4.02 16.32 -6.45
CA MET A 246 -3.92 15.18 -7.36
C MET A 246 -5.24 14.94 -8.08
N ALA A 247 -6.35 14.92 -7.35
CA ALA A 247 -7.67 14.73 -7.95
C ALA A 247 -8.02 15.85 -8.92
N ASN A 248 -7.68 17.11 -8.58
CA ASN A 248 -7.84 18.25 -9.47
C ASN A 248 -6.93 18.18 -10.70
N GLY A 249 -5.69 17.71 -10.56
CA GLY A 249 -4.78 17.43 -11.67
C GLY A 249 -5.33 16.36 -12.61
N ILE A 250 -5.96 15.31 -12.06
CA ILE A 250 -6.66 14.27 -12.86
C ILE A 250 -7.82 14.89 -13.65
N LYS A 251 -8.65 15.76 -13.04
CA LYS A 251 -9.79 16.42 -13.71
C LYS A 251 -9.36 17.17 -14.97
N VAL A 252 -8.23 17.88 -14.91
CA VAL A 252 -7.70 18.68 -16.02
C VAL A 252 -6.76 17.88 -16.94
N GLY A 253 -6.63 16.57 -16.73
CA GLY A 253 -5.96 15.66 -17.64
C GLY A 253 -4.45 15.50 -17.45
N GLU A 254 -3.87 15.90 -16.31
CA GLU A 254 -2.42 15.80 -16.07
C GLU A 254 -1.89 14.36 -16.11
N PHE A 255 -2.75 13.36 -15.84
CA PHE A 255 -2.42 11.94 -15.85
C PHE A 255 -2.93 11.18 -17.09
N SER A 256 -3.45 11.90 -18.09
CA SER A 256 -4.14 11.28 -19.23
C SER A 256 -3.21 10.86 -20.38
N TYR A 257 -1.97 11.34 -20.38
CA TYR A 257 -1.00 11.06 -21.44
C TYR A 257 -0.66 9.56 -21.51
N THR A 258 -0.48 9.05 -22.72
CA THR A 258 -0.12 7.65 -22.98
C THR A 258 1.00 7.59 -24.02
N SER A 259 1.86 6.58 -23.90
CA SER A 259 3.03 6.35 -24.73
C SER A 259 3.38 4.86 -24.76
N ASP A 260 3.98 4.39 -25.84
CA ASP A 260 4.50 3.02 -25.99
C ASP A 260 5.95 2.87 -25.47
N THR A 261 6.52 3.93 -24.89
CA THR A 261 7.92 3.99 -24.42
C THR A 261 8.27 2.84 -23.47
N LEU A 262 7.38 2.50 -22.53
CA LEU A 262 7.65 1.44 -21.57
C LEU A 262 7.78 0.06 -22.26
N GLU A 263 6.95 -0.24 -23.26
CA GLU A 263 7.07 -1.49 -24.02
C GLU A 263 8.39 -1.54 -24.80
N LYS A 264 8.84 -0.40 -25.35
CA LYS A 264 10.13 -0.30 -26.05
C LYS A 264 11.32 -0.56 -25.12
N LEU A 265 11.30 0.01 -23.92
CA LEU A 265 12.34 -0.20 -22.91
C LEU A 265 12.36 -1.63 -22.35
N LEU A 266 11.21 -2.31 -22.34
CA LEU A 266 11.08 -3.69 -21.88
C LEU A 266 11.40 -4.72 -22.98
N GLY A 267 11.21 -4.38 -24.26
CA GLY A 267 11.24 -5.34 -25.36
C GLY A 267 10.07 -6.34 -25.35
N ARG A 268 9.04 -6.09 -24.53
CA ARG A 268 7.83 -6.91 -24.38
C ARG A 268 6.61 -6.03 -24.07
N LYS A 269 5.42 -6.60 -24.21
CA LYS A 269 4.18 -5.94 -23.79
C LYS A 269 4.14 -5.72 -22.27
N THR A 270 3.55 -4.61 -21.85
CA THR A 270 3.31 -4.29 -20.45
C THR A 270 2.12 -5.07 -19.90
N LEU A 271 2.06 -5.19 -18.58
CA LEU A 271 0.91 -5.70 -17.87
C LEU A 271 -0.29 -4.79 -18.16
N ARG A 272 -1.39 -5.38 -18.66
CA ARG A 272 -2.59 -4.63 -19.02
C ARG A 272 -3.41 -4.30 -17.78
N PHE A 273 -3.85 -3.04 -17.67
CA PHE A 273 -4.65 -2.57 -16.55
C PHE A 273 -5.93 -3.39 -16.34
N GLU A 274 -6.61 -3.75 -17.43
CA GLU A 274 -7.83 -4.55 -17.39
C GLU A 274 -7.58 -5.96 -16.83
N GLN A 275 -6.39 -6.51 -17.04
CA GLN A 275 -5.99 -7.79 -16.46
C GLN A 275 -5.82 -7.65 -14.95
N VAL A 276 -5.14 -6.60 -14.47
CA VAL A 276 -4.95 -6.34 -13.04
C VAL A 276 -6.29 -6.15 -12.34
N CYS A 277 -7.22 -5.41 -12.94
CA CYS A 277 -8.57 -5.26 -12.41
C CYS A 277 -9.28 -6.62 -12.26
N LYS A 278 -9.17 -7.51 -13.26
CA LYS A 278 -9.72 -8.88 -13.18
C LYS A 278 -9.05 -9.72 -12.08
N GLU A 279 -7.74 -9.59 -11.91
CA GLU A 279 -6.99 -10.28 -10.86
C GLU A 279 -7.39 -9.80 -9.47
N PHE A 280 -7.59 -8.50 -9.30
CA PHE A 280 -8.06 -7.89 -8.04
C PHE A 280 -9.42 -8.48 -7.60
N ILE A 281 -10.36 -8.64 -8.54
CA ILE A 281 -11.65 -9.32 -8.30
C ILE A 281 -11.44 -10.78 -7.90
N SER A 282 -10.50 -11.48 -8.53
CA SER A 282 -10.24 -12.91 -8.28
C SER A 282 -9.61 -13.18 -6.91
N MET A 283 -8.88 -12.21 -6.33
CA MET A 283 -8.28 -12.34 -5.01
C MET A 283 -9.30 -12.30 -3.89
N LEU A 284 -10.44 -11.61 -4.07
CA LEU A 284 -11.48 -11.46 -3.05
C LEU A 284 -12.53 -12.60 -3.13
N PHE A 285 -12.97 -13.10 -1.98
CA PHE A 285 -14.17 -13.94 -1.94
C PHE A 285 -15.38 -13.07 -2.26
N LYS A 286 -16.05 -13.34 -3.38
CA LYS A 286 -17.35 -12.72 -3.69
C LYS A 286 -18.37 -13.02 -2.58
N GLU A 287 -19.35 -12.14 -2.39
CA GLU A 287 -20.44 -12.28 -1.41
C GLU A 287 -21.04 -13.69 -1.39
N ILE A 288 -21.38 -14.23 -2.57
CA ILE A 288 -21.95 -15.58 -2.72
C ILE A 288 -21.03 -16.70 -2.19
N HIS A 289 -19.72 -16.55 -2.36
CA HIS A 289 -18.75 -17.50 -1.82
C HIS A 289 -18.65 -17.36 -0.30
N LEU A 290 -18.65 -16.14 0.23
CA LEU A 290 -18.66 -15.90 1.67
C LEU A 290 -19.93 -16.47 2.31
N SER A 291 -21.12 -16.19 1.79
CA SER A 291 -22.37 -16.78 2.30
C SER A 291 -22.36 -18.32 2.23
N GLY A 292 -21.79 -18.90 1.17
CA GLY A 292 -21.58 -20.34 1.06
C GLY A 292 -20.58 -20.89 2.09
N ILE A 293 -19.51 -20.15 2.40
CA ILE A 293 -18.53 -20.53 3.43
C ILE A 293 -19.19 -20.46 4.82
N LYS A 294 -19.97 -19.42 5.10
CA LYS A 294 -20.70 -19.25 6.36
C LYS A 294 -21.70 -20.37 6.61
N SER A 295 -22.40 -20.80 5.57
CA SER A 295 -23.36 -21.92 5.64
C SER A 295 -22.71 -23.30 5.59
N GLY A 296 -21.39 -23.39 5.37
CA GLY A 296 -20.68 -24.65 5.18
C GLY A 296 -20.89 -25.32 3.82
N LYS A 297 -21.68 -24.70 2.92
CA LYS A 297 -21.89 -25.17 1.54
C LYS A 297 -20.62 -25.07 0.69
N ILE A 298 -19.77 -24.09 0.98
CA ILE A 298 -18.48 -23.90 0.31
C ILE A 298 -17.37 -24.15 1.32
N THR A 299 -16.52 -25.13 1.02
CA THR A 299 -15.40 -25.54 1.88
C THR A 299 -14.05 -25.45 1.18
N LEU A 300 -14.04 -25.08 -0.10
CA LEU A 300 -12.85 -24.98 -0.93
C LEU A 300 -12.77 -23.62 -1.60
N ALA A 301 -11.55 -23.15 -1.81
CA ALA A 301 -11.23 -22.02 -2.66
C ALA A 301 -10.10 -22.44 -3.59
N PHE A 302 -10.20 -22.13 -4.87
CA PHE A 302 -9.14 -22.39 -5.82
C PHE A 302 -8.48 -21.08 -6.27
N ARG A 303 -7.16 -21.07 -6.36
CA ARG A 303 -6.37 -19.92 -6.79
C ARG A 303 -5.21 -20.37 -7.66
N ARG A 304 -4.86 -19.59 -8.67
CA ARG A 304 -3.69 -19.84 -9.50
C ARG A 304 -2.65 -18.77 -9.25
N TRP A 305 -1.53 -19.15 -8.61
CA TRP A 305 -0.48 -18.23 -8.16
C TRP A 305 0.90 -18.80 -8.46
N GLN A 306 1.89 -17.92 -8.59
CA GLN A 306 3.31 -18.30 -8.61
C GLN A 306 3.81 -18.75 -7.24
N LYS A 307 3.30 -18.11 -6.17
CA LYS A 307 3.64 -18.40 -4.78
C LYS A 307 2.40 -18.28 -3.91
N VAL A 308 2.29 -19.14 -2.90
CA VAL A 308 1.19 -19.11 -1.93
C VAL A 308 1.15 -17.77 -1.17
N SER A 309 -0.01 -17.14 -1.09
CA SER A 309 -0.20 -15.83 -0.43
C SER A 309 -0.83 -15.93 0.98
N VAL A 310 -1.24 -17.13 1.40
CA VAL A 310 -1.86 -17.43 2.70
C VAL A 310 -1.20 -18.64 3.37
N LYS A 311 -1.39 -18.81 4.68
CA LYS A 311 -0.83 -19.93 5.46
C LYS A 311 -1.94 -20.76 6.12
N VAL A 312 -1.70 -22.05 6.28
CA VAL A 312 -2.58 -22.92 7.08
C VAL A 312 -2.63 -22.43 8.53
N GLY A 313 -3.83 -22.41 9.11
CA GLY A 313 -4.11 -21.84 10.43
C GLY A 313 -4.39 -20.33 10.42
N ASN A 314 -4.23 -19.63 9.29
CA ASN A 314 -4.58 -18.22 9.22
C ASN A 314 -6.08 -18.02 9.33
N LEU A 315 -6.46 -17.03 10.16
CA LEU A 315 -7.83 -16.51 10.24
C LEU A 315 -7.92 -15.24 9.40
N LEU A 316 -8.62 -15.32 8.27
CA LEU A 316 -8.91 -14.20 7.39
C LEU A 316 -10.11 -13.42 7.91
N HIS A 317 -9.96 -12.10 8.01
CA HIS A 317 -11.07 -11.21 8.30
C HIS A 317 -11.88 -10.98 7.02
N THR A 318 -13.18 -11.22 7.09
CA THR A 318 -14.13 -11.06 5.99
C THR A 318 -15.40 -10.37 6.47
N SER A 319 -16.30 -9.97 5.56
CA SER A 319 -17.59 -9.37 5.91
C SER A 319 -18.49 -10.30 6.73
N ILE A 320 -18.28 -11.62 6.67
CA ILE A 320 -19.08 -12.60 7.42
C ILE A 320 -18.51 -12.96 8.79
N GLY A 321 -17.29 -12.51 9.13
CA GLY A 321 -16.54 -12.93 10.31
C GLY A 321 -15.17 -13.50 9.96
N LEU A 322 -14.70 -14.46 10.75
CA LEU A 322 -13.41 -15.11 10.55
C LEU A 322 -13.57 -16.35 9.67
N VAL A 323 -12.76 -16.42 8.61
CA VAL A 323 -12.63 -17.59 7.75
C VAL A 323 -11.25 -18.19 7.99
N GLU A 324 -11.18 -19.46 8.37
CA GLU A 324 -9.93 -20.17 8.60
C GLU A 324 -9.43 -20.86 7.34
N ILE A 325 -8.13 -20.76 7.10
CA ILE A 325 -7.42 -21.57 6.11
C ILE A 325 -7.00 -22.88 6.75
N ARG A 326 -7.68 -23.98 6.40
CA ARG A 326 -7.48 -25.31 7.00
C ARG A 326 -6.38 -26.12 6.34
N LYS A 327 -6.26 -26.02 5.02
CA LYS A 327 -5.31 -26.80 4.23
C LYS A 327 -5.00 -26.06 2.93
N ILE A 328 -3.79 -26.23 2.42
CA ILE A 328 -3.38 -25.71 1.11
C ILE A 328 -2.65 -26.84 0.39
N GLU A 329 -3.08 -27.13 -0.82
CA GLU A 329 -2.49 -28.17 -1.67
C GLU A 329 -2.25 -27.60 -3.05
N ILE A 330 -1.15 -28.00 -3.68
CA ILE A 330 -0.96 -27.78 -5.11
C ILE A 330 -1.61 -28.94 -5.83
N VAL A 331 -2.44 -28.64 -6.83
CA VAL A 331 -3.14 -29.63 -7.65
C VAL A 331 -2.98 -29.29 -9.12
N ASP A 332 -3.04 -30.30 -9.97
CA ASP A 332 -3.17 -30.08 -11.41
C ASP A 332 -4.64 -29.90 -11.79
N GLU A 333 -4.87 -29.30 -12.95
CA GLU A 333 -6.23 -29.08 -13.46
C GLU A 333 -6.99 -30.40 -13.59
N THR A 334 -6.32 -31.49 -13.98
CA THR A 334 -6.92 -32.83 -14.11
C THR A 334 -7.46 -33.38 -12.80
N ASP A 335 -6.85 -33.01 -11.67
CA ASP A 335 -7.15 -33.58 -10.35
C ASP A 335 -8.34 -32.90 -9.68
N ILE A 336 -8.83 -31.79 -10.25
CA ILE A 336 -10.01 -31.09 -9.75
C ILE A 336 -11.26 -31.90 -10.10
N THR A 337 -11.88 -32.48 -9.07
CA THR A 337 -13.09 -33.30 -9.18
C THR A 337 -14.37 -32.45 -9.25
N ASP A 338 -15.47 -32.99 -9.76
CA ASP A 338 -16.77 -32.30 -9.76
C ASP A 338 -17.25 -31.96 -8.33
N LYS A 339 -16.91 -32.81 -7.36
CA LYS A 339 -17.17 -32.54 -5.94
C LYS A 339 -16.41 -31.31 -5.48
N ASP A 340 -15.14 -31.17 -5.87
CA ASP A 340 -14.34 -30.01 -5.51
C ASP A 340 -14.89 -28.71 -6.10
N VAL A 341 -15.36 -28.77 -7.35
CA VAL A 341 -16.01 -27.66 -8.04
C VAL A 341 -17.24 -27.18 -7.28
N LEU A 342 -18.12 -28.11 -6.90
CA LEU A 342 -19.33 -27.80 -6.13
C LEU A 342 -18.99 -27.21 -4.75
N HIS A 343 -18.02 -27.81 -4.06
CA HIS A 343 -17.53 -27.34 -2.77
C HIS A 343 -16.75 -26.03 -2.85
N ALA A 344 -16.37 -25.58 -4.05
CA ALA A 344 -15.81 -24.26 -4.30
C ALA A 344 -16.86 -23.22 -4.73
N GLY A 345 -18.14 -23.61 -4.84
CA GLY A 345 -19.24 -22.72 -5.18
C GLY A 345 -19.48 -22.55 -6.68
N PHE A 346 -18.93 -23.42 -7.53
CA PHE A 346 -19.09 -23.37 -8.97
C PHE A 346 -20.05 -24.47 -9.46
N ALA A 347 -20.76 -24.21 -10.55
CA ALA A 347 -21.70 -25.17 -11.14
C ALA A 347 -21.01 -26.29 -11.93
N ASN A 348 -19.84 -26.00 -12.51
CA ASN A 348 -19.05 -26.95 -13.28
C ASN A 348 -17.56 -26.52 -13.35
N LYS A 349 -16.70 -27.47 -13.72
CA LYS A 349 -15.24 -27.27 -13.80
C LYS A 349 -14.85 -26.13 -14.74
N LYS A 350 -15.55 -25.96 -15.86
CA LYS A 350 -15.33 -24.86 -16.79
C LYS A 350 -15.49 -23.50 -16.11
N GLN A 351 -16.54 -23.31 -15.31
CA GLN A 351 -16.77 -22.06 -14.58
C GLN A 351 -15.68 -21.79 -13.53
N LEU A 352 -15.22 -22.84 -12.83
CA LEU A 352 -14.11 -22.73 -11.88
C LEU A 352 -12.81 -22.32 -12.59
N LEU A 353 -12.47 -22.94 -13.71
CA LEU A 353 -11.26 -22.62 -14.46
C LEU A 353 -11.32 -21.23 -15.11
N GLN A 354 -12.49 -20.82 -15.59
CA GLN A 354 -12.73 -19.44 -16.04
C GLN A 354 -12.64 -18.40 -14.91
N SER A 355 -12.78 -18.82 -13.65
CA SER A 355 -12.59 -17.94 -12.49
C SER A 355 -11.10 -17.63 -12.23
N PHE A 356 -10.19 -18.49 -12.70
CA PHE A 356 -8.79 -18.14 -12.80
C PHE A 356 -8.64 -17.10 -13.91
N THR A 357 -7.91 -16.02 -13.64
CA THR A 357 -7.69 -15.02 -14.67
C THR A 357 -6.96 -15.66 -15.85
N HIS A 358 -7.32 -15.27 -17.08
CA HIS A 358 -6.76 -15.86 -18.32
C HIS A 358 -5.22 -15.81 -18.40
N ASN A 359 -4.57 -14.97 -17.58
CA ASN A 359 -3.12 -14.79 -17.50
C ASN A 359 -2.53 -15.15 -16.12
N SER A 360 -3.29 -15.83 -15.24
CA SER A 360 -2.71 -16.38 -14.02
C SER A 360 -1.71 -17.49 -14.39
N ILE A 361 -0.42 -17.16 -14.35
CA ILE A 361 0.66 -18.13 -14.52
C ILE A 361 1.00 -18.69 -13.14
N GLY A 362 1.24 -19.99 -13.06
CA GLY A 362 1.66 -20.67 -11.83
C GLY A 362 0.81 -21.89 -11.50
N MET A 363 1.00 -22.37 -10.28
CA MET A 363 0.38 -23.57 -9.72
C MET A 363 -1.05 -23.29 -9.28
N ILE A 364 -1.93 -24.29 -9.41
CA ILE A 364 -3.28 -24.21 -8.85
C ILE A 364 -3.22 -24.66 -7.40
N PHE A 365 -3.60 -23.77 -6.50
CA PHE A 365 -3.76 -24.03 -5.08
C PHE A 365 -5.22 -24.37 -4.78
N LYS A 366 -5.44 -25.58 -4.26
CA LYS A 366 -6.68 -26.00 -3.61
C LYS A 366 -6.58 -25.66 -2.14
N ILE A 367 -7.41 -24.72 -1.70
CA ILE A 367 -7.38 -24.16 -0.35
C ILE A 367 -8.64 -24.57 0.38
N SER A 368 -8.52 -25.38 1.43
CA SER A 368 -9.65 -25.71 2.30
C SER A 368 -9.92 -24.53 3.22
N VAL A 369 -11.18 -24.08 3.21
CA VAL A 369 -11.65 -22.96 4.02
C VAL A 369 -12.85 -23.37 4.85
N SER A 370 -12.97 -22.78 6.03
CA SER A 370 -14.17 -22.94 6.86
C SER A 370 -14.49 -21.63 7.54
N TYR A 371 -15.78 -21.32 7.67
CA TYR A 371 -16.19 -20.33 8.64
C TYR A 371 -15.75 -20.78 10.04
N HIS A 372 -14.97 -19.93 10.70
CA HIS A 372 -14.46 -20.23 12.04
C HIS A 372 -15.44 -19.72 13.10
N SER A 373 -15.76 -18.43 13.02
CA SER A 373 -16.65 -17.79 13.97
C SER A 373 -17.14 -16.46 13.42
N ALA A 374 -18.21 -15.94 14.03
CA ALA A 374 -18.48 -14.52 13.93
C ALA A 374 -17.25 -13.79 14.44
N ASP A 375 -17.05 -12.55 14.00
CA ASP A 375 -15.93 -11.77 14.51
C ASP A 375 -16.02 -11.72 16.05
N PRO A 376 -15.10 -12.37 16.78
CA PRO A 376 -15.22 -12.53 18.23
C PRO A 376 -15.18 -11.19 18.97
N ARG A 377 -14.69 -10.14 18.29
CA ARG A 377 -14.72 -8.76 18.77
C ARG A 377 -16.14 -8.22 18.91
N ILE A 378 -17.11 -8.72 18.14
CA ILE A 378 -18.51 -8.29 18.21
C ILE A 378 -19.16 -8.74 19.52
N LYS A 379 -19.02 -10.02 19.88
CA LYS A 379 -19.57 -10.53 21.15
C LYS A 379 -18.87 -9.95 22.37
N LEU A 380 -17.57 -9.69 22.29
CA LEU A 380 -16.82 -9.06 23.38
C LEU A 380 -17.23 -7.60 23.56
N ARG A 381 -17.27 -6.81 22.48
CA ARG A 381 -17.58 -5.37 22.56
C ARG A 381 -18.99 -5.09 23.06
N GLU A 382 -19.96 -5.95 22.75
CA GLU A 382 -21.38 -5.78 23.10
C GLU A 382 -21.73 -6.17 24.55
N GLN A 383 -20.78 -6.72 25.33
CA GLN A 383 -21.01 -7.00 26.74
C GLN A 383 -21.16 -5.70 27.54
N THR A 384 -22.28 -5.54 28.25
CA THR A 384 -22.56 -4.35 29.06
C THR A 384 -22.20 -4.53 30.54
N GLU A 385 -21.96 -5.76 30.98
CA GLU A 385 -21.68 -6.10 32.38
C GLU A 385 -20.42 -6.97 32.51
N LEU A 386 -19.65 -6.72 33.56
CA LEU A 386 -18.44 -7.44 33.91
C LEU A 386 -18.60 -8.08 35.29
N SER A 387 -18.50 -9.40 35.39
CA SER A 387 -18.32 -10.06 36.68
C SER A 387 -16.96 -9.70 37.29
N GLY A 388 -16.85 -9.75 38.62
CA GLY A 388 -15.58 -9.46 39.31
C GLY A 388 -14.39 -10.29 38.81
N LYS A 389 -14.63 -11.55 38.42
CA LYS A 389 -13.61 -12.41 37.80
C LYS A 389 -13.18 -11.90 36.41
N GLN A 390 -14.14 -11.53 35.55
CA GLN A 390 -13.84 -11.01 34.20
C GLN A 390 -13.12 -9.66 34.26
N PHE A 391 -13.51 -8.80 35.20
CA PHE A 391 -12.82 -7.53 35.45
C PHE A 391 -11.36 -7.76 35.86
N ALA A 392 -11.11 -8.64 36.84
CA ALA A 392 -9.76 -8.99 37.28
C ALA A 392 -8.90 -9.59 36.14
N ASP A 393 -9.48 -10.47 35.31
CA ASP A 393 -8.80 -11.07 34.17
C ASP A 393 -8.45 -10.03 33.08
N LEU A 394 -9.33 -9.07 32.80
CA LEU A 394 -9.06 -7.97 31.88
C LEU A 394 -7.97 -7.04 32.42
N LYS A 395 -8.05 -6.67 33.70
CA LYS A 395 -7.04 -5.84 34.37
C LYS A 395 -5.65 -6.48 34.27
N LYS A 396 -5.53 -7.77 34.56
CA LYS A 396 -4.28 -8.53 34.42
C LYS A 396 -3.74 -8.57 32.98
N LYS A 397 -4.61 -8.58 31.97
CA LYS A 397 -4.21 -8.50 30.55
C LYS A 397 -3.69 -7.11 30.20
N LEU A 398 -4.33 -6.05 30.70
CA LEU A 398 -3.88 -4.67 30.49
C LEU A 398 -2.56 -4.40 31.20
N GLU A 399 -2.39 -4.84 32.45
CA GLU A 399 -1.12 -4.76 33.19
C GLU A 399 0.03 -5.44 32.44
N ARG A 400 -0.23 -6.61 31.83
CA ARG A 400 0.78 -7.25 30.98
C ARG A 400 1.15 -6.38 29.78
N LEU A 401 0.19 -5.73 29.13
CA LEU A 401 0.47 -4.83 28.01
C LEU A 401 1.24 -3.58 28.43
N ASP A 402 0.97 -3.06 29.63
CA ASP A 402 1.69 -1.94 30.21
C ASP A 402 3.13 -2.32 30.56
N ASN A 403 3.34 -3.46 31.21
CA ASN A 403 4.67 -3.95 31.58
C ASN A 403 5.60 -4.23 30.37
N HIS A 404 5.05 -4.49 29.19
CA HIS A 404 5.82 -4.67 27.96
C HIS A 404 6.07 -3.35 27.19
N SER A 405 5.52 -2.23 27.66
CA SER A 405 5.67 -0.93 27.02
C SER A 405 6.92 -0.20 27.51
N LYS A 406 7.75 0.27 26.56
CA LYS A 406 8.87 1.18 26.87
C LYS A 406 8.44 2.61 27.16
N GLN A 407 7.16 2.95 26.97
CA GLN A 407 6.59 4.29 27.17
C GLN A 407 5.78 4.39 28.47
N GLY A 408 5.91 3.42 29.37
CA GLY A 408 5.18 3.36 30.63
C GLY A 408 3.74 2.83 30.49
N HIS A 409 2.95 3.00 31.55
CA HIS A 409 1.57 2.53 31.63
C HIS A 409 0.68 3.38 30.73
N TRP A 410 0.11 2.75 29.71
CA TRP A 410 -0.58 3.41 28.61
C TRP A 410 -2.02 2.97 28.46
N THR A 411 -2.37 1.74 28.87
CA THR A 411 -3.67 1.15 28.58
C THR A 411 -4.81 1.94 29.23
N GLU A 412 -4.71 2.22 30.53
CA GLU A 412 -5.68 3.01 31.27
C GLU A 412 -5.76 4.44 30.71
N LYS A 413 -4.61 5.09 30.54
CA LYS A 413 -4.54 6.47 30.04
C LYS A 413 -5.25 6.61 28.70
N ILE A 414 -5.05 5.65 27.79
CA ILE A 414 -5.72 5.64 26.48
C ILE A 414 -7.21 5.32 26.61
N LEU A 415 -7.61 4.35 27.43
CA LEU A 415 -9.02 4.00 27.62
C LEU A 415 -9.83 5.16 28.21
N LEU A 416 -9.31 5.84 29.23
CA LEU A 416 -9.95 7.03 29.80
C LEU A 416 -9.97 8.19 28.81
N THR A 417 -8.89 8.40 28.04
CA THR A 417 -8.89 9.42 26.99
C THR A 417 -9.97 9.16 25.92
N ILE A 418 -10.16 7.91 25.51
CA ILE A 418 -11.22 7.51 24.57
C ILE A 418 -12.61 7.66 25.22
N LYS A 419 -12.74 7.32 26.50
CA LYS A 419 -14.01 7.49 27.26
C LYS A 419 -14.46 8.94 27.26
N ASP A 420 -13.54 9.85 27.55
CA ASP A 420 -13.84 11.27 27.74
C ASP A 420 -13.91 12.03 26.40
N ASN A 421 -13.45 11.40 25.32
CA ASN A 421 -13.45 11.96 23.97
C ASN A 421 -13.91 10.89 22.96
N PRO A 422 -15.20 10.48 22.97
CA PRO A 422 -15.72 9.54 21.98
C PRO A 422 -15.56 10.11 20.57
N ASP A 423 -15.31 9.23 19.60
CA ASP A 423 -15.02 9.57 18.20
C ASP A 423 -13.75 10.41 18.00
N LEU A 424 -12.99 10.66 19.07
CA LEU A 424 -11.66 11.24 18.96
C LEU A 424 -10.72 10.21 18.40
N HIS A 425 -9.81 10.72 17.61
CA HIS A 425 -9.09 9.93 16.66
C HIS A 425 -7.60 9.86 16.98
N ALA A 426 -6.83 9.03 16.28
CA ALA A 426 -5.51 8.61 16.76
C ALA A 426 -4.57 9.80 17.05
N ILE A 427 -4.64 10.85 16.22
CA ILE A 427 -3.89 12.11 16.40
C ILE A 427 -4.37 12.88 17.64
N GLY A 428 -5.68 13.04 17.82
CA GLY A 428 -6.24 13.71 18.99
C GLY A 428 -5.90 12.99 20.29
N ILE A 429 -6.05 11.66 20.31
CA ILE A 429 -5.67 10.84 21.47
C ILE A 429 -4.15 10.94 21.70
N ALA A 430 -3.32 10.91 20.65
CA ALA A 430 -1.87 11.11 20.76
C ALA A 430 -1.53 12.46 21.41
N LYS A 431 -2.20 13.55 21.01
CA LYS A 431 -2.00 14.89 21.59
C LYS A 431 -2.39 14.94 23.08
N LEU A 432 -3.51 14.32 23.45
CA LEU A 432 -3.98 14.29 24.83
C LEU A 432 -3.15 13.34 25.72
N THR A 433 -2.62 12.27 25.14
CA THR A 433 -1.87 11.26 25.90
C THR A 433 -0.36 11.45 25.88
N GLY A 434 0.17 12.24 24.94
CA GLY A 434 1.61 12.41 24.72
C GLY A 434 2.28 11.23 24.01
N PHE A 435 1.52 10.23 23.54
CA PHE A 435 2.06 9.08 22.82
C PHE A 435 2.17 9.36 21.31
N GLU A 436 3.14 8.75 20.64
CA GLU A 436 3.28 8.85 19.18
C GLU A 436 2.12 8.16 18.45
N LYS A 437 1.66 8.73 17.33
CA LYS A 437 0.44 8.36 16.61
C LYS A 437 0.46 6.93 16.07
N GLU A 438 1.51 6.52 15.37
CA GLU A 438 1.59 5.17 14.77
C GLU A 438 1.76 4.10 15.85
N TRP A 439 2.53 4.41 16.90
CA TRP A 439 2.60 3.60 18.11
C TRP A 439 1.21 3.44 18.75
N LEU A 440 0.45 4.53 18.89
CA LEU A 440 -0.88 4.53 19.48
C LEU A 440 -1.88 3.75 18.62
N LYS A 441 -1.86 3.88 17.29
CA LYS A 441 -2.69 3.08 16.37
C LYS A 441 -2.42 1.57 16.53
N LEU A 442 -1.15 1.19 16.59
CA LEU A 442 -0.74 -0.19 16.80
C LEU A 442 -1.24 -0.73 18.15
N ASN A 443 -1.21 0.09 19.20
CA ASN A 443 -1.58 -0.32 20.56
C ASN A 443 -3.09 -0.25 20.83
N ILE A 444 -3.83 0.72 20.27
CA ILE A 444 -5.30 0.72 20.29
C ILE A 444 -5.86 -0.50 19.58
N ARG A 445 -5.20 -1.01 18.52
CA ARG A 445 -5.57 -2.30 17.90
C ARG A 445 -5.51 -3.46 18.90
N LYS A 446 -4.60 -3.43 19.89
CA LYS A 446 -4.54 -4.44 20.96
C LYS A 446 -5.75 -4.31 21.90
N LEU A 447 -6.15 -3.08 22.25
CA LEU A 447 -7.37 -2.83 23.05
C LEU A 447 -8.64 -3.25 22.31
N LYS A 448 -8.71 -2.99 21.00
CA LYS A 448 -9.79 -3.45 20.10
C LYS A 448 -9.90 -4.97 20.07
N ASN A 449 -8.76 -5.66 20.07
CA ASN A 449 -8.73 -7.13 20.10
C ASN A 449 -9.23 -7.70 21.44
N LEU A 450 -9.14 -6.92 22.53
CA LEU A 450 -9.76 -7.26 23.82
C LEU A 450 -11.25 -6.88 23.88
N GLY A 451 -11.79 -6.30 22.81
CA GLY A 451 -13.18 -5.86 22.74
C GLY A 451 -13.46 -4.57 23.51
N LEU A 452 -12.44 -3.82 23.96
CA LEU A 452 -12.60 -2.62 24.79
C LEU A 452 -12.85 -1.34 23.98
N THR A 453 -12.46 -1.34 22.70
CA THR A 453 -12.60 -0.17 21.83
C THR A 453 -13.24 -0.56 20.49
N ILE A 454 -13.99 0.38 19.92
CA ILE A 454 -14.52 0.34 18.56
C ILE A 454 -13.70 1.35 17.75
N SER A 455 -13.23 0.93 16.57
CA SER A 455 -12.66 1.89 15.60
C SER A 455 -13.69 2.08 14.52
N HIS A 456 -14.11 3.32 14.35
CA HIS A 456 -15.00 3.74 13.30
C HIS A 456 -14.18 4.13 12.07
N THR A 457 -14.87 4.52 10.99
CA THR A 457 -14.21 5.14 9.83
C THR A 457 -13.46 6.42 10.24
N VAL A 458 -13.96 7.09 11.28
CA VAL A 458 -13.36 8.25 11.94
C VAL A 458 -13.40 8.05 13.45
N GLY A 459 -12.23 7.99 14.10
CA GLY A 459 -12.16 7.99 15.55
C GLY A 459 -12.29 6.64 16.25
N TYR A 460 -12.21 6.70 17.58
CA TYR A 460 -12.37 5.56 18.46
C TYR A 460 -13.44 5.86 19.50
N GLU A 461 -14.17 4.82 19.87
CA GLU A 461 -15.09 4.85 20.99
C GLU A 461 -14.76 3.69 21.92
N LEU A 462 -15.11 3.82 23.20
CA LEU A 462 -15.23 2.65 24.04
C LEU A 462 -16.41 1.81 23.57
N SER A 463 -16.19 0.51 23.49
CA SER A 463 -17.31 -0.43 23.36
C SER A 463 -18.16 -0.43 24.63
N PRO A 464 -19.39 -0.99 24.61
CA PRO A 464 -20.12 -1.32 25.83
C PRO A 464 -19.26 -1.99 26.91
N LEU A 465 -18.41 -2.95 26.51
CA LEU A 465 -17.48 -3.62 27.44
C LEU A 465 -16.39 -2.67 27.96
N GLY A 466 -15.86 -1.80 27.10
CA GLY A 466 -14.89 -0.77 27.49
C GLY A 466 -15.48 0.22 28.49
N LYS A 467 -16.74 0.64 28.29
CA LYS A 467 -17.46 1.53 29.21
C LYS A 467 -17.62 0.87 30.57
N SER A 468 -18.17 -0.35 30.61
CA SER A 468 -18.30 -1.14 31.84
C SER A 468 -16.95 -1.37 32.56
N PHE A 469 -15.88 -1.63 31.80
CA PHE A 469 -14.54 -1.80 32.37
C PHE A 469 -14.01 -0.51 33.00
N THR A 470 -14.11 0.62 32.29
CA THR A 470 -13.62 1.92 32.78
C THR A 470 -14.44 2.46 33.95
N GLU A 471 -15.75 2.21 34.01
CA GLU A 471 -16.60 2.52 35.16
C GLU A 471 -16.16 1.75 36.41
N ASN A 472 -15.96 0.44 36.31
CA ASN A 472 -15.44 -0.37 37.41
C ASN A 472 -14.03 0.08 37.84
N LEU A 473 -13.18 0.47 36.88
CA LEU A 473 -11.82 0.97 37.16
C LEU A 473 -11.83 2.30 37.93
N LEU A 474 -12.78 3.19 37.64
CA LEU A 474 -12.94 4.46 38.35
C LEU A 474 -13.56 4.27 39.74
N ASN A 475 -14.43 3.27 39.92
CA ASN A 475 -15.03 2.95 41.22
C ASN A 475 -14.05 2.27 42.20
N GLU A 476 -12.91 1.74 41.74
CA GLU A 476 -11.84 1.21 42.58
C GLU A 476 -10.87 2.29 43.13
N LYS A 477 -10.91 3.51 42.60
CA LYS A 477 -10.06 4.64 42.98
C LYS A 477 -10.76 5.59 43.93
#